data_AF-A0A3P1ZAQ1-F1
#
_entry.id   AF-A0A3P1ZAQ1-F1
#
_cell.length_a   1.000
_cell.length_b   1.000
_cell.length_c   1.000
_cell.angle_alpha   90.00
_cell.angle_beta   90.00
_cell.angle_gamma   90.00
#
_symmetry.space_group_name_H-M   'P 1'
#
loop_
_entity.id
_entity.type
_entity.pdbx_description
1 polymer ?
#
loop_
_entity_poly.entity_id
_entity_poly.type
_entity_poly.pdbx_seq_one_letter_code
_entity_poly.pdbx_strand_id
1 'polypeptide(L)'
;MMNKIIWMLLGGLLTAGILSSCSEDAPDTSNSIFNTTSETRNEFDQWLQKNYVDAYNIDYKYRIDDIELDYSKNLTPAELKKSMQLAKIIKHVWLEAYVEVAGIDFMRKHAPGILLVLGSASWNNDGTITLGTAEGGLKITLYMVNWLNPKNVADMNRYFFKTMHHEFTHILQQDINYPQEYNLISASDYRPSGWNNRRAIKDYATLGFITSYAGHSAVEDITELTCCYVTFTDDQWNAVFEAAGPEGRAKLNQKVTIMKQYMKTVWKIDMDVLKQVVRRRMNEVKQMSLLEPSWMPLISQHTPAIGHAALQQLQNELRLQWNDALKNIEAHPHRCHVHDANLINMLQLNNDNE
;
A
#
# COMPACT_ATOMS: atom_id res chain seq x y z
N MET A 1 -45.22 49.35 -11.20
CA MET A 1 -45.63 48.00 -10.76
C MET A 1 -46.54 47.35 -11.82
N MET A 2 -45.98 46.99 -12.99
CA MET A 2 -46.76 46.30 -14.04
C MET A 2 -45.93 45.32 -14.89
N ASN A 3 -44.70 44.98 -14.46
CA ASN A 3 -43.85 43.97 -15.12
C ASN A 3 -43.58 42.74 -14.23
N LYS A 4 -44.28 42.60 -13.10
CA LYS A 4 -44.17 41.46 -12.17
C LYS A 4 -45.36 40.50 -12.20
N ILE A 5 -46.39 40.77 -13.02
CA ILE A 5 -47.61 39.93 -13.11
C ILE A 5 -47.60 39.00 -14.34
N ILE A 6 -46.77 39.29 -15.36
CA ILE A 6 -46.66 38.45 -16.57
C ILE A 6 -45.89 37.15 -16.29
N TRP A 7 -44.97 37.15 -15.31
CA TRP A 7 -44.17 35.97 -14.96
C TRP A 7 -44.87 34.96 -14.03
N MET A 8 -46.03 35.32 -13.45
CA MET A 8 -46.83 34.39 -12.61
C MET A 8 -47.95 33.67 -13.39
N LEU A 9 -48.23 34.05 -14.64
CA LEU A 9 -49.22 33.38 -15.49
C LEU A 9 -48.62 32.42 -16.53
N LEU A 10 -47.28 32.34 -16.60
CA LEU A 10 -46.54 31.31 -17.35
C LEU A 10 -46.15 30.09 -16.48
N GLY A 11 -46.61 30.04 -15.22
CA GLY A 11 -46.34 28.96 -14.26
C GLY A 11 -47.51 28.00 -14.02
N GLY A 12 -48.59 28.07 -14.81
CA GLY A 12 -49.86 27.39 -14.50
C GLY A 12 -50.39 26.40 -15.55
N LEU A 13 -49.68 26.13 -16.66
CA LEU A 13 -50.23 25.30 -17.74
C LEU A 13 -49.21 24.33 -18.36
N LEU A 14 -48.44 23.62 -17.52
CA LEU A 14 -47.52 22.56 -17.94
C LEU A 14 -47.54 21.34 -16.99
N THR A 15 -48.68 21.10 -16.33
CA THR A 15 -48.88 20.02 -15.34
C THR A 15 -49.95 19.01 -15.72
N ALA A 16 -50.23 18.81 -17.02
CA ALA A 16 -51.07 17.69 -17.45
C ALA A 16 -50.66 17.19 -18.84
N GLY A 17 -50.03 16.01 -18.87
CA GLY A 17 -49.98 15.19 -20.09
C GLY A 17 -48.60 14.75 -20.56
N ILE A 18 -47.81 14.06 -19.73
CA ILE A 18 -46.87 13.03 -20.21
C ILE A 18 -46.83 11.88 -19.19
N LEU A 19 -47.92 11.12 -19.11
CA LEU A 19 -47.88 9.74 -18.66
C LEU A 19 -48.11 8.88 -19.91
N SER A 20 -47.33 7.80 -20.03
CA SER A 20 -47.25 6.84 -21.14
C SER A 20 -46.17 7.12 -22.20
N SER A 21 -44.93 6.73 -21.87
CA SER A 21 -44.04 6.01 -22.81
C SER A 21 -42.88 5.36 -22.03
N CYS A 22 -43.20 4.36 -21.21
CA CYS A 22 -42.24 3.30 -20.88
C CYS A 22 -42.44 2.20 -21.94
N SER A 23 -41.69 2.27 -23.03
CA SER A 23 -41.23 1.05 -23.69
C SER A 23 -39.90 0.71 -23.03
N GLU A 24 -39.86 -0.38 -22.28
CA GLU A 24 -38.62 -0.95 -21.77
C GLU A 24 -37.80 -1.45 -22.96
N ASP A 25 -36.92 -0.61 -23.49
CA ASP A 25 -35.79 -1.07 -24.29
C ASP A 25 -34.78 -1.68 -23.32
N ALA A 26 -35.00 -2.93 -22.94
CA ALA A 26 -33.98 -3.72 -22.27
C ALA A 26 -32.76 -3.79 -23.22
N PRO A 27 -31.56 -3.39 -22.77
CA PRO A 27 -30.38 -3.43 -23.62
C PRO A 27 -30.14 -4.88 -24.09
N ASP A 28 -29.84 -5.04 -25.38
CA ASP A 28 -29.53 -6.35 -25.96
C ASP A 28 -28.24 -6.91 -25.34
N THR A 29 -28.40 -7.77 -24.34
CA THR A 29 -27.30 -8.45 -23.65
C THR A 29 -26.71 -9.61 -24.44
N SER A 30 -27.27 -9.98 -25.60
CA SER A 30 -26.80 -11.13 -26.38
C SER A 30 -25.46 -10.89 -27.09
N ASN A 31 -25.06 -9.62 -27.27
CA ASN A 31 -23.80 -9.20 -27.88
C ASN A 31 -23.00 -8.23 -27.00
N SER A 32 -23.26 -8.21 -25.69
CA SER A 32 -22.50 -7.37 -24.75
C SER A 32 -21.06 -7.88 -24.62
N ILE A 33 -20.09 -7.08 -25.05
CA ILE A 33 -18.65 -7.26 -24.73
C ILE A 33 -18.33 -6.94 -23.26
N PHE A 34 -19.26 -6.32 -22.53
CA PHE A 34 -19.18 -6.24 -21.08
C PHE A 34 -19.64 -7.58 -20.50
N ASN A 35 -18.71 -8.27 -19.84
CA ASN A 35 -19.00 -9.51 -19.15
C ASN A 35 -19.94 -9.19 -17.96
N THR A 36 -21.24 -9.38 -18.15
CA THR A 36 -22.28 -9.10 -17.13
C THR A 36 -22.41 -10.21 -16.07
N THR A 37 -21.47 -11.17 -16.04
CA THR A 37 -21.37 -12.06 -14.88
C THR A 37 -20.88 -11.22 -13.71
N SER A 38 -21.80 -10.77 -12.86
CA SER A 38 -21.50 -10.52 -11.45
C SER A 38 -20.74 -11.74 -10.96
N GLU A 39 -19.41 -11.66 -10.87
CA GLU A 39 -18.61 -12.78 -10.42
C GLU A 39 -19.16 -13.28 -9.09
N THR A 40 -19.34 -14.59 -8.97
CA THR A 40 -19.87 -15.18 -7.74
C THR A 40 -18.93 -14.83 -6.58
N ARG A 41 -19.41 -14.03 -5.63
CA ARG A 41 -18.65 -13.63 -4.44
C ARG A 41 -18.16 -14.88 -3.71
N ASN A 42 -16.86 -15.07 -3.66
CA ASN A 42 -16.23 -16.19 -2.97
C ASN A 42 -16.12 -15.90 -1.46
N GLU A 43 -15.64 -16.88 -0.69
CA GLU A 43 -15.46 -16.77 0.77
C GLU A 43 -14.52 -15.64 1.20
N PHE A 44 -13.55 -15.27 0.35
CA PHE A 44 -12.67 -14.13 0.60
C PHE A 44 -13.37 -12.80 0.31
N ASP A 45 -14.15 -12.70 -0.78
CA ASP A 45 -14.96 -11.50 -1.09
C ASP A 45 -15.97 -11.21 0.04
N GLN A 46 -16.60 -12.25 0.60
CA GLN A 46 -17.50 -12.11 1.75
C GLN A 46 -16.75 -11.67 3.02
N TRP A 47 -15.54 -12.18 3.23
CA TRP A 47 -14.71 -11.74 4.35
C TRP A 47 -14.29 -10.28 4.19
N LEU A 48 -13.93 -9.83 2.99
CA LEU A 48 -13.61 -8.44 2.70
C LEU A 48 -14.83 -7.53 2.89
N GLN A 49 -16.01 -7.93 2.41
CA GLN A 49 -17.25 -7.18 2.65
C GLN A 49 -17.43 -6.90 4.15
N LYS A 50 -17.35 -7.93 4.99
CA LYS A 50 -17.54 -7.79 6.44
C LYS A 50 -16.41 -7.01 7.13
N ASN A 51 -15.16 -7.28 6.78
CA ASN A 51 -14.00 -6.81 7.54
C ASN A 51 -13.37 -5.52 7.00
N TYR A 52 -13.77 -5.07 5.81
CA TYR A 52 -13.28 -3.85 5.17
C TYR A 52 -14.42 -2.91 4.81
N VAL A 53 -15.39 -3.36 4.00
CA VAL A 53 -16.48 -2.49 3.53
C VAL A 53 -17.41 -2.11 4.68
N ASP A 54 -18.04 -3.09 5.33
CA ASP A 54 -19.02 -2.84 6.40
C ASP A 54 -18.35 -2.26 7.66
N ALA A 55 -17.11 -2.65 7.92
CA ALA A 55 -16.37 -2.23 9.10
C ALA A 55 -15.78 -0.82 8.97
N TYR A 56 -15.25 -0.45 7.79
CA TYR A 56 -14.41 0.74 7.62
C TYR A 56 -14.73 1.59 6.38
N ASN A 57 -15.68 1.19 5.54
CA ASN A 57 -15.96 1.80 4.22
C ASN A 57 -14.76 1.72 3.24
N ILE A 58 -14.00 0.62 3.30
CA ILE A 58 -12.83 0.40 2.45
C ILE A 58 -13.14 -0.70 1.44
N ASP A 59 -12.92 -0.42 0.15
CA ASP A 59 -12.90 -1.41 -0.92
C ASP A 59 -11.48 -1.94 -1.13
N TYR A 60 -11.25 -3.21 -0.77
CA TYR A 60 -9.96 -3.88 -0.97
C TYR A 60 -9.95 -4.61 -2.31
N LYS A 61 -9.26 -4.04 -3.29
CA LYS A 61 -9.20 -4.52 -4.67
C LYS A 61 -7.97 -5.38 -4.91
N TYR A 62 -8.18 -6.63 -5.31
CA TYR A 62 -7.11 -7.60 -5.58
C TYR A 62 -7.24 -8.32 -6.94
N ARG A 63 -8.42 -8.26 -7.59
CA ARG A 63 -8.67 -8.87 -8.91
C ARG A 63 -8.28 -7.91 -10.00
N ILE A 64 -7.69 -8.40 -11.08
CA ILE A 64 -7.16 -7.56 -12.16
C ILE A 64 -8.25 -6.75 -12.89
N ASP A 65 -9.45 -7.32 -13.02
CA ASP A 65 -10.58 -6.68 -13.72
C ASP A 65 -11.14 -5.47 -12.96
N ASP A 66 -10.88 -5.38 -11.65
CA ASP A 66 -11.22 -4.23 -10.82
C ASP A 66 -10.17 -3.11 -10.90
N ILE A 67 -9.12 -3.28 -11.71
CA ILE A 67 -7.94 -2.42 -11.72
C ILE A 67 -7.83 -1.72 -13.07
N GLU A 68 -7.97 -0.39 -13.06
CA GLU A 68 -7.48 0.45 -14.15
C GLU A 68 -5.94 0.44 -14.10
N LEU A 69 -5.32 -0.42 -14.91
CA LEU A 69 -3.88 -0.53 -15.00
C LEU A 69 -3.30 0.53 -15.94
N ASP A 70 -2.24 1.19 -15.50
CA ASP A 70 -1.36 1.93 -16.38
C ASP A 70 -0.59 0.94 -17.26
N TYR A 71 -1.08 0.72 -18.48
CA TYR A 71 -0.48 -0.21 -19.45
C TYR A 71 0.95 0.16 -19.88
N SER A 72 1.44 1.36 -19.53
CA SER A 72 2.85 1.72 -19.74
C SER A 72 3.79 1.02 -18.75
N LYS A 73 3.24 0.43 -17.68
CA LYS A 73 3.99 -0.27 -16.63
C LYS A 73 3.74 -1.78 -16.72
N ASN A 74 4.80 -2.59 -16.58
CA ASN A 74 4.69 -4.05 -16.49
C ASN A 74 4.13 -4.50 -15.12
N LEU A 75 2.86 -4.19 -14.88
CA LEU A 75 2.14 -4.53 -13.67
C LEU A 75 1.61 -5.97 -13.76
N THR A 76 1.88 -6.78 -12.73
CA THR A 76 1.31 -8.13 -12.62
C THR A 76 0.31 -8.18 -11.47
N PRO A 77 -0.77 -8.98 -11.60
CA PRO A 77 -1.71 -9.17 -10.51
C PRO A 77 -1.05 -9.84 -9.31
N ALA A 78 -1.55 -9.52 -8.12
CA ALA A 78 -1.10 -10.14 -6.88
C ALA A 78 -1.61 -11.59 -6.78
N GLU A 79 -0.76 -12.52 -6.34
CA GLU A 79 -1.17 -13.89 -6.06
C GLU A 79 -2.34 -13.89 -5.06
N LEU A 80 -3.40 -14.65 -5.34
CA LEU A 80 -4.61 -14.69 -4.50
C LEU A 80 -4.28 -14.97 -3.03
N LYS A 81 -3.42 -15.98 -2.77
CA LYS A 81 -2.96 -16.32 -1.42
C LYS A 81 -2.24 -15.16 -0.74
N LYS A 82 -1.40 -14.41 -1.47
CA LYS A 82 -0.66 -13.27 -0.92
C LYS A 82 -1.59 -12.10 -0.62
N SER A 83 -2.58 -11.86 -1.49
CA SER A 83 -3.63 -10.86 -1.27
C SER A 83 -4.45 -11.17 -0.02
N MET A 84 -4.90 -12.41 0.16
CA MET A 84 -5.59 -12.88 1.36
C MET A 84 -4.77 -12.66 2.64
N GLN A 85 -3.48 -13.03 2.59
CA GLN A 85 -2.56 -12.85 3.71
C GLN A 85 -2.37 -11.36 4.02
N LEU A 86 -2.10 -10.53 3.01
CA LEU A 86 -1.88 -9.10 3.18
C LEU A 86 -3.11 -8.41 3.74
N ALA A 87 -4.32 -8.76 3.30
CA ALA A 87 -5.56 -8.24 3.85
C ALA A 87 -5.66 -8.51 5.38
N LYS A 88 -5.40 -9.74 5.84
CA LYS A 88 -5.42 -10.00 7.30
C LYS A 88 -4.35 -9.20 8.06
N ILE A 89 -3.15 -9.07 7.49
CA ILE A 89 -2.05 -8.33 8.11
C ILE A 89 -2.40 -6.83 8.17
N ILE A 90 -2.88 -6.22 7.09
CA ILE A 90 -3.28 -4.81 7.04
C ILE A 90 -4.36 -4.54 8.08
N LYS A 91 -5.41 -5.37 8.10
CA LYS A 91 -6.49 -5.22 9.08
C LYS A 91 -5.93 -5.21 10.50
N HIS A 92 -5.04 -6.15 10.81
CA HIS A 92 -4.54 -6.33 12.16
C HIS A 92 -3.49 -5.28 12.59
N VAL A 93 -2.53 -4.96 11.72
CA VAL A 93 -1.39 -4.10 12.05
C VAL A 93 -1.70 -2.63 11.89
N TRP A 94 -2.59 -2.28 10.95
CA TRP A 94 -2.91 -0.90 10.64
C TRP A 94 -4.31 -0.53 11.11
N LEU A 95 -5.37 -1.12 10.55
CA LEU A 95 -6.75 -0.70 10.87
C LEU A 95 -7.06 -0.86 12.35
N GLU A 96 -6.85 -2.04 12.91
CA GLU A 96 -7.11 -2.31 14.33
C GLU A 96 -6.15 -1.59 15.28
N ALA A 97 -4.93 -1.27 14.85
CA ALA A 97 -4.01 -0.48 15.66
C ALA A 97 -4.53 0.94 15.87
N TYR A 98 -5.01 1.59 14.81
CA TYR A 98 -5.62 2.91 14.94
C TYR A 98 -6.99 2.84 15.63
N VAL A 99 -7.78 1.78 15.44
CA VAL A 99 -9.02 1.58 16.23
C VAL A 99 -8.72 1.52 17.73
N GLU A 100 -7.67 0.81 18.12
CA GLU A 100 -7.27 0.68 19.53
C GLU A 100 -6.84 2.02 20.14
N VAL A 101 -6.20 2.90 19.36
CA VAL A 101 -5.67 4.18 19.84
C VAL A 101 -6.66 5.34 19.70
N ALA A 102 -7.45 5.36 18.64
CA ALA A 102 -8.30 6.49 18.24
C ALA A 102 -9.79 6.15 18.07
N GLY A 103 -10.16 4.87 18.19
CA GLY A 103 -11.54 4.41 18.04
C GLY A 103 -11.92 4.08 16.59
N ILE A 104 -13.02 3.35 16.43
CA ILE A 104 -13.48 2.88 15.10
C ILE A 104 -14.01 4.00 14.22
N ASP A 105 -14.65 5.02 14.81
CA ASP A 105 -15.21 6.13 14.05
C ASP A 105 -14.11 6.99 13.43
N PHE A 106 -12.95 7.10 14.08
CA PHE A 106 -11.77 7.73 13.50
C PHE A 106 -11.35 7.03 12.21
N MET A 107 -11.23 5.70 12.23
CA MET A 107 -10.85 4.95 11.02
C MET A 107 -11.92 4.99 9.94
N ARG A 108 -13.21 4.86 10.28
CA ARG A 108 -14.31 4.98 9.31
C ARG A 108 -14.37 6.32 8.59
N LYS A 109 -13.93 7.38 9.27
CA LYS A 109 -13.95 8.75 8.73
C LYS A 109 -12.75 9.05 7.85
N HIS A 110 -11.57 8.57 8.23
CA HIS A 110 -10.31 9.03 7.63
C HIS A 110 -9.59 7.97 6.78
N ALA A 111 -9.97 6.69 6.87
CA ALA A 111 -9.37 5.66 6.02
C ALA A 111 -9.63 5.94 4.53
N PRO A 112 -8.71 5.53 3.63
CA PRO A 112 -8.94 5.61 2.19
C PRO A 112 -10.13 4.74 1.80
N GLY A 113 -10.92 5.20 0.84
CA GLY A 113 -12.04 4.42 0.30
C GLY A 113 -11.59 3.18 -0.48
N ILE A 114 -10.37 3.15 -1.02
CA ILE A 114 -9.86 2.05 -1.84
C ILE A 114 -8.45 1.66 -1.39
N LEU A 115 -8.23 0.36 -1.20
CA LEU A 115 -6.90 -0.25 -1.12
C LEU A 115 -6.70 -1.17 -2.31
N LEU A 116 -5.82 -0.80 -3.22
CA LEU A 116 -5.47 -1.59 -4.40
C LEU A 116 -4.18 -2.35 -4.14
N VAL A 117 -4.14 -3.65 -4.40
CA VAL A 117 -2.93 -4.48 -4.23
C VAL A 117 -2.46 -5.07 -5.55
N LEU A 118 -1.17 -4.89 -5.85
CA LEU A 118 -0.53 -5.31 -7.09
C LEU A 118 0.69 -6.19 -6.82
N GLY A 119 0.86 -7.21 -7.65
CA GLY A 119 1.88 -8.25 -7.47
C GLY A 119 3.29 -7.71 -7.65
N SER A 120 3.54 -6.94 -8.70
CA SER A 120 4.85 -6.40 -9.10
C SER A 120 5.17 -5.02 -8.55
N ALA A 121 6.44 -4.61 -8.68
CA ALA A 121 6.88 -3.23 -8.54
C ALA A 121 6.33 -2.35 -9.68
N SER A 122 5.99 -1.10 -9.36
CA SER A 122 5.86 -0.05 -10.37
C SER A 122 7.22 0.60 -10.60
N TRP A 123 7.89 0.26 -11.71
CA TRP A 123 9.13 0.90 -12.11
C TRP A 123 8.86 2.27 -12.75
N ASN A 124 9.64 3.27 -12.35
CA ASN A 124 9.66 4.58 -12.97
C ASN A 124 10.78 4.65 -14.03
N ASN A 125 10.67 5.61 -14.96
CA ASN A 125 11.64 5.78 -16.06
C ASN A 125 13.07 6.08 -15.58
N ASP A 126 13.24 6.50 -14.33
CA ASP A 126 14.54 6.77 -13.70
C ASP A 126 15.14 5.56 -12.96
N GLY A 127 14.50 4.38 -13.05
CA GLY A 127 14.94 3.15 -12.40
C GLY A 127 14.55 3.05 -10.92
N THR A 128 13.78 4.00 -10.39
CA THR A 128 13.22 3.91 -9.04
C THR A 128 11.94 3.08 -9.01
N ILE A 129 11.56 2.60 -7.83
CA ILE A 129 10.33 1.82 -7.62
C ILE A 129 9.33 2.69 -6.84
N THR A 130 8.12 2.81 -7.37
CA THR A 130 6.97 3.32 -6.62
C THR A 130 6.41 2.19 -5.75
N LEU A 131 6.45 2.39 -4.43
CA LEU A 131 6.00 1.42 -3.44
C LEU A 131 4.52 1.60 -3.07
N GLY A 132 3.96 2.78 -3.37
CA GLY A 132 2.53 3.03 -3.41
C GLY A 132 2.22 4.43 -3.92
N THR A 133 0.95 4.67 -4.22
CA THR A 133 0.44 5.98 -4.67
C THR A 133 -0.85 6.29 -3.94
N ALA A 134 -1.12 7.58 -3.72
CA ALA A 134 -2.43 8.05 -3.30
C ALA A 134 -3.05 9.03 -4.29
N GLU A 135 -4.34 8.84 -4.57
CA GLU A 135 -5.14 9.76 -5.38
C GLU A 135 -6.11 10.51 -4.47
N GLY A 136 -5.70 11.70 -3.99
CA GLY A 136 -6.58 12.61 -3.25
C GLY A 136 -7.19 12.02 -1.98
N GLY A 137 -6.46 11.12 -1.30
CA GLY A 137 -6.93 10.45 -0.08
C GLY A 137 -7.96 9.34 -0.29
N LEU A 138 -8.45 9.14 -1.52
CA LEU A 138 -9.46 8.14 -1.83
C LEU A 138 -8.87 6.73 -1.97
N LYS A 139 -7.68 6.62 -2.57
CA LYS A 139 -7.10 5.32 -2.96
C LYS A 139 -5.65 5.24 -2.49
N ILE A 140 -5.24 4.10 -1.93
CA ILE A 140 -3.83 3.73 -1.75
C ILE A 140 -3.55 2.49 -2.60
N THR A 141 -2.52 2.55 -3.43
CA THR A 141 -2.00 1.39 -4.17
C THR A 141 -0.80 0.80 -3.46
N LEU A 142 -0.75 -0.52 -3.28
CA LEU A 142 0.37 -1.26 -2.69
C LEU A 142 0.97 -2.20 -3.74
N TYR A 143 2.25 -2.01 -4.02
CA TYR A 143 3.01 -2.83 -4.98
C TYR A 143 3.77 -3.96 -4.25
N MET A 144 4.40 -4.86 -5.00
CA MET A 144 5.29 -5.91 -4.46
C MET A 144 4.61 -6.98 -3.60
N VAL A 145 3.29 -7.19 -3.74
CA VAL A 145 2.53 -8.13 -2.90
C VAL A 145 3.04 -9.56 -3.04
N ASN A 146 3.58 -9.94 -4.21
CA ASN A 146 4.13 -11.29 -4.40
C ASN A 146 5.42 -11.53 -3.59
N TRP A 147 6.12 -10.46 -3.18
CA TRP A 147 7.29 -10.51 -2.29
C TRP A 147 6.91 -10.47 -0.81
N LEU A 148 5.62 -10.52 -0.47
CA LEU A 148 5.17 -10.52 0.92
C LEU A 148 5.81 -11.67 1.71
N ASN A 149 6.58 -11.29 2.73
CA ASN A 149 7.12 -12.17 3.75
C ASN A 149 6.63 -11.71 5.14
N PRO A 150 5.55 -12.32 5.67
CA PRO A 150 4.97 -11.92 6.95
C PRO A 150 5.88 -12.12 8.16
N LYS A 151 6.99 -12.86 8.01
CA LYS A 151 7.97 -13.07 9.09
C LYS A 151 9.04 -11.99 9.14
N ASN A 152 9.24 -11.24 8.04
CA ASN A 152 10.23 -10.17 7.97
C ASN A 152 9.55 -8.80 8.19
N VAL A 153 9.61 -8.32 9.43
CA VAL A 153 9.05 -7.01 9.83
C VAL A 153 9.69 -5.85 9.06
N ALA A 154 11.00 -5.93 8.80
CA ALA A 154 11.70 -4.87 8.08
C ALA A 154 11.18 -4.76 6.63
N ASP A 155 10.97 -5.89 5.95
CA ASP A 155 10.40 -5.92 4.60
C ASP A 155 8.94 -5.46 4.60
N MET A 156 8.13 -5.90 5.57
CA MET A 156 6.74 -5.45 5.69
C MET A 156 6.64 -3.94 5.86
N ASN A 157 7.48 -3.35 6.73
CA ASN A 157 7.52 -1.90 6.92
C ASN A 157 8.03 -1.19 5.66
N ARG A 158 9.07 -1.73 5.01
CA ARG A 158 9.67 -1.14 3.81
C ARG A 158 8.70 -1.10 2.64
N TYR A 159 7.99 -2.20 2.37
CA TYR A 159 7.17 -2.34 1.17
C TYR A 159 5.74 -1.86 1.33
N PHE A 160 5.18 -1.95 2.54
CA PHE A 160 3.75 -1.69 2.76
C PHE A 160 3.52 -0.61 3.82
N PHE A 161 3.89 -0.88 5.08
CA PHE A 161 3.35 -0.08 6.18
C PHE A 161 3.92 1.34 6.26
N LYS A 162 5.18 1.58 5.90
CA LYS A 162 5.70 2.96 5.84
C LYS A 162 4.87 3.80 4.87
N THR A 163 4.62 3.28 3.67
CA THR A 163 3.80 3.95 2.66
C THR A 163 2.36 4.13 3.14
N MET A 164 1.73 3.11 3.73
CA MET A 164 0.37 3.25 4.25
C MET A 164 0.27 4.32 5.34
N HIS A 165 1.20 4.37 6.30
CA HIS A 165 1.22 5.41 7.32
C HIS A 165 1.55 6.80 6.74
N HIS A 166 2.39 6.87 5.71
CA HIS A 166 2.72 8.11 5.00
C HIS A 166 1.47 8.69 4.35
N GLU A 167 0.78 7.92 3.49
CA GLU A 167 -0.42 8.39 2.80
C GLU A 167 -1.57 8.69 3.75
N PHE A 168 -1.74 7.88 4.80
CA PHE A 168 -2.75 8.15 5.81
C PHE A 168 -2.47 9.46 6.56
N THR A 169 -1.21 9.78 6.81
CA THR A 169 -0.84 11.06 7.43
C THR A 169 -1.16 12.24 6.51
N HIS A 170 -0.97 12.11 5.19
CA HIS A 170 -1.41 13.11 4.22
C HIS A 170 -2.93 13.32 4.26
N ILE A 171 -3.74 12.25 4.35
CA ILE A 171 -5.20 12.36 4.49
C ILE A 171 -5.57 13.18 5.73
N LEU A 172 -4.96 12.88 6.87
CA LEU A 172 -5.20 13.65 8.10
C LEU A 172 -4.85 15.13 7.90
N GLN A 173 -3.70 15.43 7.30
CA GLN A 173 -3.28 16.82 7.07
C GLN A 173 -4.18 17.59 6.09
N GLN A 174 -4.79 16.89 5.12
CA GLN A 174 -5.78 17.49 4.22
C GLN A 174 -7.06 17.90 4.96
N ASP A 175 -7.49 17.09 5.94
CA ASP A 175 -8.66 17.39 6.77
C ASP A 175 -8.40 18.51 7.77
N ILE A 176 -7.28 18.44 8.51
CA ILE A 176 -6.86 19.49 9.44
C ILE A 176 -5.35 19.66 9.30
N ASN A 177 -4.92 20.84 8.86
CA ASN A 177 -3.52 21.12 8.59
C ASN A 177 -2.67 21.13 9.88
N TYR A 178 -1.38 20.82 9.73
CA TYR A 178 -0.41 20.82 10.82
C TYR A 178 0.10 22.25 11.13
N PRO A 179 0.74 22.47 12.30
CA PRO A 179 1.21 23.80 12.72
C PRO A 179 2.27 24.37 11.78
N GLN A 180 2.04 25.59 11.29
CA GLN A 180 2.87 26.21 10.24
C GLN A 180 4.28 26.56 10.70
N GLU A 181 4.51 26.70 12.01
CA GLU A 181 5.84 26.87 12.59
C GLU A 181 6.78 25.69 12.29
N TYR A 182 6.25 24.50 12.01
CA TYR A 182 7.05 23.34 11.57
C TYR A 182 7.83 23.66 10.30
N ASN A 183 7.23 24.40 9.36
CA ASN A 183 7.82 24.73 8.07
C ASN A 183 9.12 25.53 8.21
N LEU A 184 9.26 26.28 9.31
CA LEU A 184 10.37 27.20 9.55
C LEU A 184 11.64 26.48 10.02
N ILE A 185 11.53 25.26 10.57
CA ILE A 185 12.66 24.56 11.24
C ILE A 185 13.78 24.21 10.26
N SER A 186 13.42 23.79 9.05
CA SER A 186 14.35 23.41 7.97
C SER A 186 14.07 24.16 6.66
N ALA A 187 13.46 25.35 6.73
CA ALA A 187 13.01 26.11 5.56
C ALA A 187 14.10 26.30 4.47
N SER A 188 15.33 26.60 4.89
CA SER A 188 16.48 26.80 3.99
C SER A 188 16.99 25.52 3.32
N ASP A 189 16.57 24.35 3.82
CA ASP A 189 17.19 23.05 3.51
C ASP A 189 16.30 22.17 2.63
N TYR A 190 15.04 22.56 2.36
CA TYR A 190 14.16 21.81 1.44
C TYR A 190 14.63 21.90 -0.01
N ARG A 191 14.57 20.78 -0.74
CA ARG A 191 15.01 20.64 -2.14
C ARG A 191 14.02 19.76 -2.93
N PRO A 192 12.92 20.32 -3.48
CA PRO A 192 11.91 19.55 -4.20
C PRO A 192 12.47 18.71 -5.37
N SER A 193 13.47 19.23 -6.08
CA SER A 193 14.09 18.54 -7.22
C SER A 193 15.41 17.83 -6.91
N GLY A 194 15.90 17.92 -5.65
CA GLY A 194 17.26 17.48 -5.30
C GLY A 194 17.36 16.66 -4.03
N TRP A 195 16.24 16.34 -3.37
CA TRP A 195 16.22 15.52 -2.16
C TRP A 195 16.90 14.16 -2.43
N ASN A 196 16.60 13.53 -3.57
CA ASN A 196 17.12 12.22 -3.99
C ASN A 196 18.64 12.17 -4.19
N ASN A 197 19.32 13.32 -4.25
CA ASN A 197 20.79 13.38 -4.31
C ASN A 197 21.44 13.12 -2.94
N ARG A 198 20.68 13.15 -1.84
CA ARG A 198 21.14 12.81 -0.47
C ARG A 198 21.05 11.30 -0.28
N ARG A 199 22.19 10.60 -0.39
CA ARG A 199 22.24 9.13 -0.44
C ARG A 199 22.63 8.50 0.89
N ALA A 200 23.48 9.16 1.67
CA ALA A 200 23.88 8.69 2.99
C ALA A 200 23.00 9.31 4.09
N ILE A 201 22.87 8.61 5.23
CA ILE A 201 22.10 9.10 6.39
C ILE A 201 22.55 10.51 6.80
N LYS A 202 23.87 10.73 6.84
CA LYS A 202 24.47 12.00 7.24
C LYS A 202 24.07 13.17 6.32
N ASP A 203 23.80 12.92 5.03
CA ASP A 203 23.49 13.96 4.04
C ASP A 203 22.15 14.66 4.34
N TYR A 204 21.20 13.95 4.96
CA TYR A 204 19.88 14.49 5.30
C TYR A 204 19.69 14.67 6.81
N ALA A 205 20.28 13.82 7.64
CA ALA A 205 20.12 13.89 9.09
C ALA A 205 20.70 15.17 9.70
N THR A 206 21.85 15.63 9.18
CA THR A 206 22.50 16.87 9.61
C THR A 206 21.67 18.12 9.35
N LEU A 207 20.74 18.06 8.38
CA LEU A 207 19.79 19.12 8.03
C LEU A 207 18.49 19.02 8.83
N GLY A 208 18.37 18.01 9.71
CA GLY A 208 17.21 17.77 10.54
C GLY A 208 16.09 16.96 9.87
N PHE A 209 16.39 16.18 8.83
CA PHE A 209 15.41 15.32 8.16
C PHE A 209 15.51 13.86 8.64
N ILE A 210 14.38 13.15 8.75
CA ILE A 210 14.37 11.73 9.18
C ILE A 210 14.72 10.77 8.03
N THR A 211 14.46 11.20 6.79
CA THR A 211 14.77 10.49 5.55
C THR A 211 15.26 11.49 4.52
N SER A 212 15.83 11.01 3.43
CA SER A 212 16.17 11.85 2.27
C SER A 212 14.92 12.54 1.70
N TYR A 213 13.80 11.81 1.59
CA TYR A 213 12.54 12.31 1.03
C TYR A 213 11.86 13.38 1.91
N ALA A 214 12.02 13.32 3.24
CA ALA A 214 11.60 14.41 4.13
C ALA A 214 12.22 15.77 3.74
N GLY A 215 13.35 15.76 3.05
CA GLY A 215 13.98 16.95 2.49
C GLY A 215 13.30 17.54 1.26
N HIS A 216 12.24 16.94 0.71
CA HIS A 216 11.51 17.43 -0.46
C HIS A 216 10.78 18.74 -0.15
N SER A 217 9.93 18.74 0.87
CA SER A 217 9.11 19.87 1.30
C SER A 217 8.68 19.70 2.76
N ALA A 218 8.16 20.75 3.38
CA ALA A 218 7.74 20.68 4.78
C ALA A 218 6.57 19.71 5.05
N VAL A 219 5.65 19.56 4.08
CA VAL A 219 4.54 18.60 4.17
C VAL A 219 5.07 17.18 4.17
N GLU A 220 5.95 16.84 3.22
CA GLU A 220 6.62 15.54 3.17
C GLU A 220 7.47 15.27 4.41
N ASP A 221 8.10 16.30 4.99
CA ASP A 221 8.94 16.17 6.18
C ASP A 221 8.16 15.69 7.39
N ILE A 222 7.08 16.40 7.76
CA ILE A 222 6.26 16.00 8.91
C ILE A 222 5.55 14.67 8.64
N THR A 223 5.16 14.39 7.40
CA THR A 223 4.57 13.11 7.00
C THR A 223 5.56 11.95 7.16
N GLU A 224 6.78 12.10 6.60
CA GLU A 224 7.84 11.11 6.74
C GLU A 224 8.25 10.91 8.20
N LEU A 225 8.33 11.98 8.99
CA LEU A 225 8.62 11.89 10.42
C LEU A 225 7.55 11.09 11.15
N THR A 226 6.27 11.33 10.85
CA THR A 226 5.14 10.63 11.46
C THR A 226 5.15 9.14 11.11
N CYS A 227 5.32 8.77 9.84
CA CYS A 227 5.32 7.37 9.44
C CYS A 227 6.57 6.62 9.92
N CYS A 228 7.75 7.26 9.89
CA CYS A 228 8.99 6.67 10.38
C CYS A 228 8.96 6.50 11.90
N TYR A 229 8.31 7.40 12.64
CA TYR A 229 8.15 7.27 14.09
C TYR A 229 7.53 5.92 14.49
N VAL A 230 6.53 5.49 13.72
CA VAL A 230 5.78 4.26 13.96
C VAL A 230 6.49 3.03 13.37
N THR A 231 7.14 3.17 12.21
CA THR A 231 7.65 2.03 11.43
C THR A 231 9.13 1.72 11.59
N PHE A 232 9.96 2.70 11.97
CA PHE A 232 11.39 2.45 12.16
C PHE A 232 11.63 1.54 13.37
N THR A 233 12.63 0.67 13.25
CA THR A 233 13.24 0.02 14.42
C THR A 233 13.96 1.06 15.28
N ASP A 234 14.25 0.72 16.53
CA ASP A 234 15.02 1.63 17.38
C ASP A 234 16.43 1.85 16.82
N ASP A 235 17.05 0.85 16.21
CA ASP A 235 18.35 0.99 15.53
C ASP A 235 18.29 1.95 14.34
N GLN A 236 17.26 1.86 13.49
CA GLN A 236 17.08 2.78 12.37
C GLN A 236 16.87 4.22 12.84
N TRP A 237 16.03 4.40 13.87
CA TRP A 237 15.79 5.70 14.47
C TRP A 237 17.07 6.30 15.08
N ASN A 238 17.78 5.50 15.88
CA ASN A 238 19.01 5.90 16.54
C ASN A 238 20.12 6.24 15.54
N ALA A 239 20.27 5.45 14.48
CA ALA A 239 21.26 5.72 13.42
C ALA A 239 21.08 7.11 12.78
N VAL A 240 19.83 7.56 12.57
CA VAL A 240 19.56 8.92 12.08
C VAL A 240 19.94 9.97 13.12
N PHE A 241 19.53 9.79 14.38
CA PHE A 241 19.81 10.73 15.47
C PHE A 241 21.30 10.85 15.82
N GLU A 242 22.07 9.78 15.65
CA GLU A 242 23.52 9.77 15.80
C GLU A 242 24.21 10.49 14.63
N ALA A 243 23.77 10.24 13.40
CA ALA A 243 24.32 10.88 12.21
C ALA A 243 23.99 12.39 12.10
N ALA A 244 22.95 12.85 12.79
CA ALA A 244 22.46 14.23 12.69
C ALA A 244 23.40 15.29 13.27
N GLY A 245 24.32 14.92 14.16
CA GLY A 245 25.13 15.89 14.92
C GLY A 245 24.27 16.84 15.78
N PRO A 246 24.89 17.84 16.45
CA PRO A 246 24.17 18.69 17.41
C PRO A 246 23.02 19.51 16.79
N GLU A 247 23.25 20.16 15.65
CA GLU A 247 22.26 21.03 15.00
C GLU A 247 21.10 20.24 14.39
N GLY A 248 21.41 19.20 13.61
CA GLY A 248 20.39 18.34 13.02
C GLY A 248 19.53 17.64 14.08
N ARG A 249 20.15 17.20 15.19
CA ARG A 249 19.43 16.59 16.31
C ARG A 249 18.52 17.59 17.04
N ALA A 250 18.94 18.85 17.19
CA ALA A 250 18.08 19.89 17.75
C ALA A 250 16.84 20.12 16.87
N LYS A 251 17.01 20.22 15.54
CA LYS A 251 15.90 20.32 14.57
C LYS A 251 14.97 19.10 14.65
N LEU A 252 15.52 17.87 14.63
CA LEU A 252 14.72 16.64 14.72
C LEU A 252 13.91 16.56 16.02
N ASN A 253 14.52 16.90 17.16
CA ASN A 253 13.81 16.93 18.45
C ASN A 253 12.62 17.90 18.42
N GLN A 254 12.84 19.13 17.92
CA GLN A 254 11.78 20.13 17.80
C GLN A 254 10.64 19.65 16.90
N LYS A 255 10.97 19.04 15.75
CA LYS A 255 9.98 18.45 14.83
C LYS A 255 9.19 17.31 15.48
N VAL A 256 9.86 16.42 16.21
CA VAL A 256 9.20 15.32 16.95
C VAL A 256 8.23 15.87 17.99
N THR A 257 8.62 16.91 18.74
CA THR A 257 7.73 17.56 19.70
C THR A 257 6.48 18.13 19.05
N ILE A 258 6.63 18.87 17.93
CA ILE A 258 5.48 19.45 17.21
C ILE A 258 4.60 18.34 16.64
N MET A 259 5.17 17.32 16.00
CA MET A 259 4.43 16.19 15.44
C MET A 259 3.61 15.47 16.52
N LYS A 260 4.22 15.14 17.66
CA LYS A 260 3.51 14.50 18.78
C LYS A 260 2.38 15.37 19.31
N GLN A 261 2.64 16.67 19.50
CA GLN A 261 1.64 17.60 20.00
C GLN A 261 0.47 17.75 19.03
N TYR A 262 0.75 17.87 17.73
CA TYR A 262 -0.26 17.93 16.67
C TYR A 262 -1.14 16.66 16.68
N MET A 263 -0.53 15.48 16.62
CA MET A 263 -1.27 14.20 16.64
C MET A 263 -2.12 14.03 17.90
N LYS A 264 -1.59 14.45 19.06
CA LYS A 264 -2.30 14.35 20.34
C LYS A 264 -3.44 15.36 20.48
N THR A 265 -3.24 16.60 20.05
CA THR A 265 -4.23 17.66 20.25
C THR A 265 -5.35 17.63 19.22
N VAL A 266 -5.00 17.43 17.94
CA VAL A 266 -5.94 17.45 16.83
C VAL A 266 -6.62 16.09 16.69
N TRP A 267 -5.84 15.01 16.64
CA TRP A 267 -6.34 13.67 16.33
C TRP A 267 -6.58 12.78 17.55
N LYS A 268 -6.24 13.26 18.75
CA LYS A 268 -6.30 12.49 20.01
C LYS A 268 -5.47 11.21 19.96
N ILE A 269 -4.44 11.17 19.12
CA ILE A 269 -3.52 10.04 18.96
C ILE A 269 -2.25 10.33 19.76
N ASP A 270 -1.99 9.51 20.77
CA ASP A 270 -0.67 9.48 21.40
C ASP A 270 0.28 8.63 20.56
N MET A 271 1.26 9.28 19.92
CA MET A 271 2.16 8.64 18.97
C MET A 271 3.08 7.60 19.60
N ASP A 272 3.39 7.72 20.89
CA ASP A 272 4.16 6.71 21.61
C ASP A 272 3.34 5.43 21.80
N VAL A 273 2.06 5.58 22.13
CA VAL A 273 1.13 4.46 22.24
C VAL A 273 0.91 3.82 20.88
N LEU A 274 0.65 4.61 19.82
CA LEU A 274 0.49 4.08 18.47
C LEU A 274 1.72 3.27 18.01
N LYS A 275 2.93 3.80 18.22
CA LYS A 275 4.18 3.10 17.93
C LYS A 275 4.26 1.75 18.64
N GLN A 276 3.91 1.70 19.93
CA GLN A 276 3.92 0.46 20.71
C GLN A 276 2.88 -0.55 20.21
N VAL A 277 1.65 -0.09 19.94
CA VAL A 277 0.55 -0.92 19.46
C VAL A 277 0.86 -1.53 18.09
N VAL A 278 1.35 -0.73 17.14
CA VAL A 278 1.75 -1.20 15.81
C VAL A 278 2.88 -2.22 15.92
N ARG A 279 3.92 -1.95 16.72
CA ARG A 279 5.02 -2.91 16.94
C ARG A 279 4.55 -4.22 17.57
N ARG A 280 3.63 -4.16 18.53
CA ARG A 280 3.04 -5.35 19.16
C ARG A 280 2.29 -6.19 18.13
N ARG A 281 1.35 -5.58 17.40
CA ARG A 281 0.54 -6.23 16.35
C ARG A 281 1.40 -6.79 15.22
N MET A 282 2.44 -6.08 14.83
CA MET A 282 3.41 -6.56 13.84
C MET A 282 4.15 -7.83 14.30
N ASN A 283 4.43 -7.95 15.61
CA ASN A 283 5.01 -9.18 16.15
C ASN A 283 3.97 -10.31 16.27
N GLU A 284 2.71 -10.00 16.57
CA GLU A 284 1.60 -10.95 16.61
C GLU A 284 1.39 -11.64 15.24
N VAL A 285 1.58 -10.90 14.12
CA VAL A 285 1.53 -11.46 12.75
C VAL A 285 2.41 -12.70 12.58
N LYS A 286 3.55 -12.77 13.29
CA LYS A 286 4.45 -13.93 13.21
C LYS A 286 3.79 -15.21 13.71
N GLN A 287 2.74 -15.16 14.52
CA GLN A 287 2.05 -16.32 15.06
C GLN A 287 0.59 -16.45 14.59
N MET A 288 0.08 -15.47 13.85
CA MET A 288 -1.28 -15.51 13.33
C MET A 288 -1.46 -16.54 12.21
N SER A 289 -2.63 -17.19 12.18
CA SER A 289 -3.10 -17.83 10.95
C SER A 289 -3.54 -16.75 9.97
N LEU A 290 -2.80 -16.61 8.87
CA LEU A 290 -3.06 -15.61 7.84
C LEU A 290 -4.00 -16.09 6.73
N LEU A 291 -4.54 -17.30 6.87
CA LEU A 291 -5.57 -17.84 5.98
C LEU A 291 -6.71 -18.41 6.82
N GLU A 292 -7.94 -18.20 6.37
CA GLU A 292 -9.11 -18.88 6.94
C GLU A 292 -9.25 -20.27 6.31
N PRO A 293 -9.73 -21.29 7.07
CA PRO A 293 -9.97 -22.61 6.52
C PRO A 293 -10.88 -22.61 5.28
N SER A 294 -11.89 -21.73 5.26
CA SER A 294 -12.82 -21.56 4.12
C SER A 294 -12.15 -21.05 2.85
N TRP A 295 -10.94 -20.48 2.94
CA TRP A 295 -10.20 -19.98 1.77
C TRP A 295 -9.32 -21.05 1.11
N MET A 296 -9.02 -22.14 1.82
CA MET A 296 -8.12 -23.19 1.31
C MET A 296 -8.58 -23.77 -0.03
N PRO A 297 -9.87 -24.08 -0.26
CA PRO A 297 -10.34 -24.56 -1.56
C PRO A 297 -10.09 -23.56 -2.71
N LEU A 298 -10.17 -22.25 -2.45
CA LEU A 298 -9.95 -21.21 -3.46
C LEU A 298 -8.51 -21.23 -3.96
N ILE A 299 -7.56 -21.43 -3.04
CA ILE A 299 -6.13 -21.51 -3.35
C ILE A 299 -5.81 -22.80 -4.13
N SER A 300 -6.44 -23.92 -3.75
CA SER A 300 -6.26 -25.22 -4.42
C SER A 300 -6.83 -25.24 -5.84
N GLN A 301 -7.93 -24.52 -6.10
CA GLN A 301 -8.53 -24.42 -7.44
C GLN A 301 -7.73 -23.54 -8.41
N HIS A 302 -6.95 -22.59 -7.89
CA HIS A 302 -6.13 -21.66 -8.69
C HIS A 302 -4.68 -22.10 -8.85
N THR A 303 -4.35 -23.33 -8.45
CA THR A 303 -3.09 -23.95 -8.87
C THR A 303 -3.36 -24.50 -10.27
N PRO A 304 -2.68 -24.03 -11.34
CA PRO A 304 -2.76 -24.71 -12.62
C PRO A 304 -2.43 -26.17 -12.34
N ALA A 305 -3.25 -27.09 -12.82
CA ALA A 305 -2.96 -28.51 -12.74
C ALA A 305 -1.74 -28.84 -13.63
N ILE A 306 -0.55 -28.38 -13.26
CA ILE A 306 0.64 -29.18 -13.46
C ILE A 306 0.46 -30.30 -12.44
N GLY A 307 -0.21 -31.37 -12.87
CA GLY A 307 -0.45 -32.53 -12.02
C GLY A 307 0.86 -32.94 -11.36
N HIS A 308 0.83 -33.44 -10.13
CA HIS A 308 2.04 -33.81 -9.38
C HIS A 308 3.04 -34.60 -10.25
N ALA A 309 2.56 -35.43 -11.18
CA ALA A 309 3.36 -36.13 -12.18
C ALA A 309 4.15 -35.22 -13.14
N ALA A 310 3.56 -34.14 -13.66
CA ALA A 310 4.23 -33.19 -14.55
C ALA A 310 5.24 -32.31 -13.80
N LEU A 311 4.96 -31.97 -12.54
CA LEU A 311 5.89 -31.23 -11.69
C LEU A 311 7.07 -32.11 -11.27
N GLN A 312 6.80 -33.39 -10.99
CA GLN A 312 7.81 -34.40 -10.73
C GLN A 312 8.64 -34.73 -11.98
N GLN A 313 8.02 -34.72 -13.16
CA GLN A 313 8.71 -34.87 -14.44
C GLN A 313 9.63 -33.68 -14.73
N LEU A 314 9.14 -32.44 -14.58
CA LEU A 314 9.96 -31.24 -14.73
C LEU A 314 11.11 -31.20 -13.71
N GLN A 315 10.86 -31.61 -12.46
CA GLN A 315 11.92 -31.75 -11.45
C GLN A 315 12.95 -32.81 -11.83
N ASN A 316 12.53 -33.93 -12.41
CA ASN A 316 13.43 -34.98 -12.87
C ASN A 316 14.24 -34.53 -14.10
N GLU A 317 13.63 -33.79 -15.02
CA GLU A 317 14.30 -33.20 -16.18
C GLU A 317 15.34 -32.15 -15.76
N LEU A 318 14.99 -31.25 -14.84
CA LEU A 318 15.92 -30.26 -14.28
C LEU A 318 17.05 -30.93 -13.46
N ARG A 319 16.77 -32.05 -12.78
CA ARG A 319 17.78 -32.85 -12.06
C ARG A 319 18.79 -33.51 -12.98
N LEU A 320 18.36 -33.97 -14.15
CA LEU A 320 19.26 -34.54 -15.14
C LEU A 320 20.08 -33.46 -15.86
N GLN A 321 19.45 -32.32 -16.14
CA GLN A 321 20.07 -31.25 -16.91
C GLN A 321 21.02 -30.37 -16.09
N TRP A 322 20.82 -30.27 -14.76
CA TRP A 322 21.57 -29.37 -13.87
C TRP A 322 22.03 -30.05 -12.56
N ASN A 323 22.49 -31.29 -12.66
CA ASN A 323 22.84 -32.14 -11.51
C ASN A 323 23.86 -31.49 -10.56
N ASP A 324 24.84 -30.76 -11.10
CA ASP A 324 25.87 -30.11 -10.28
C ASP A 324 25.37 -28.86 -9.53
N ALA A 325 24.41 -28.13 -10.11
CA ALA A 325 23.77 -26.99 -9.45
C ALA A 325 22.90 -27.46 -8.27
N LEU A 326 22.21 -28.59 -8.43
CA LEU A 326 21.39 -29.19 -7.39
C LEU A 326 22.22 -29.74 -6.22
N LYS A 327 23.35 -30.40 -6.49
CA LYS A 327 24.30 -30.80 -5.43
C LYS A 327 24.82 -29.61 -4.62
N ASN A 328 25.01 -28.46 -5.27
CA ASN A 328 25.46 -27.24 -4.60
C ASN A 328 24.37 -26.64 -3.69
N ILE A 329 23.11 -26.68 -4.14
CA ILE A 329 21.94 -26.23 -3.39
C ILE A 329 21.68 -27.13 -2.17
N GLU A 330 21.76 -28.46 -2.34
CA GLU A 330 21.58 -29.43 -1.24
C GLU A 330 22.70 -29.33 -0.19
N ALA A 331 23.92 -28.99 -0.62
CA ALA A 331 25.05 -28.76 0.29
C ALA A 331 24.96 -27.44 1.07
N HIS A 332 24.12 -26.47 0.63
CA HIS A 332 24.04 -25.14 1.24
C HIS A 332 22.58 -24.65 1.42
N PRO A 333 21.75 -25.35 2.23
CA PRO A 333 20.31 -25.11 2.36
C PRO A 333 19.92 -23.76 2.99
N HIS A 334 20.89 -22.95 3.42
CA HIS A 334 20.69 -21.66 4.09
C HIS A 334 21.04 -20.45 3.22
N ARG A 335 21.45 -20.64 1.96
CA ARG A 335 21.64 -19.54 1.01
C ARG A 335 20.31 -19.21 0.32
N CYS A 336 19.89 -17.95 0.45
CA CYS A 336 18.62 -17.39 -0.01
C CYS A 336 18.33 -17.76 -1.49
N HIS A 337 17.17 -18.38 -1.77
CA HIS A 337 16.68 -18.72 -3.12
C HIS A 337 16.18 -17.50 -3.90
N VAL A 338 16.97 -16.43 -3.95
CA VAL A 338 16.71 -15.28 -4.82
C VAL A 338 17.68 -15.42 -5.97
N HIS A 339 17.20 -15.90 -7.13
CA HIS A 339 17.65 -15.55 -8.50
C HIS A 339 17.14 -16.55 -9.57
N ASP A 340 15.85 -16.53 -9.91
CA ASP A 340 15.36 -17.14 -11.17
C ASP A 340 15.32 -16.17 -12.36
N ALA A 341 15.74 -14.92 -12.17
CA ALA A 341 16.01 -14.00 -13.27
C ALA A 341 17.47 -14.06 -13.78
N ASN A 342 18.38 -14.73 -13.05
CA ASN A 342 19.81 -14.80 -13.40
C ASN A 342 20.30 -16.18 -13.85
N LEU A 343 19.49 -17.24 -13.77
CA LEU A 343 19.87 -18.53 -14.39
C LEU A 343 19.88 -18.42 -15.93
N ILE A 344 19.02 -17.58 -16.51
CA ILE A 344 19.01 -17.26 -17.95
C ILE A 344 20.21 -16.37 -18.32
N ASN A 345 20.56 -15.36 -17.49
CA ASN A 345 21.69 -14.48 -17.78
C ASN A 345 23.07 -15.13 -17.57
N MET A 346 23.20 -16.11 -16.66
CA MET A 346 24.45 -16.88 -16.53
C MET A 346 24.66 -17.89 -17.66
N LEU A 347 23.62 -18.25 -18.42
CA LEU A 347 23.73 -19.11 -19.60
C LEU A 347 23.98 -18.34 -20.91
N GLN A 348 23.88 -17.02 -20.89
CA GLN A 348 24.15 -16.17 -22.06
C GLN A 348 25.59 -15.65 -22.14
N LEU A 349 26.45 -15.93 -21.15
CA LEU A 349 27.86 -15.49 -21.15
C LEU A 349 28.87 -16.61 -21.47
N ASN A 350 28.42 -17.82 -21.79
CA ASN A 350 29.30 -18.94 -22.16
C ASN A 350 29.15 -19.41 -23.62
N ASN A 351 28.44 -18.67 -24.48
CA ASN A 351 28.30 -19.03 -25.91
C ASN A 351 29.09 -18.16 -26.88
N ASP A 352 29.98 -17.29 -26.39
CA ASP A 352 30.87 -16.47 -27.26
C ASP A 352 32.35 -16.88 -27.15
N ASN A 353 32.63 -18.18 -27.06
CA ASN A 353 33.94 -18.76 -27.38
C ASN A 353 33.80 -20.27 -27.66
N GLU A 354 33.39 -20.62 -28.87
CA GLU A 354 33.91 -21.76 -29.66
C GLU A 354 33.60 -21.58 -31.14
#